data_AF-A0A7S4V391-F1
#
_entry.id   AF-A0A7S4V391-F1
#
_cell.length_a   1.000
_cell.length_b   1.000
_cell.length_c   1.000
_cell.angle_alpha   90.00
_cell.angle_beta   90.00
_cell.angle_gamma   90.00
#
_symmetry.space_group_name_H-M   'P 1'
#
loop_
_entity.id
_entity.type
_entity.pdbx_description
1 polymer ?
#
loop_
_entity_poly.entity_id
_entity_poly.type
_entity_poly.pdbx_seq_one_letter_code
_entity_poly.pdbx_strand_id
1 'polypeptide(L)'
;MSPVIIPRGYTKKYIDGKITYESQMNDIDRAFRRVSSNSDVVLCEGTGHVAVGSIVNVNNAKVASAVGADMVLVANGGLGSAFDELELNRVLCQHYNVRIAGVVINKVRHDKYEQTKNYMTKALMQRWGVPLLGCVPDRPYLGCPALYDLEKVFNVDLMVGAKHRFRHYSVDDINLITTSLTRFLENLRSKPSRTLYICHITRDDIILGFMAEYQRRMKSNGAEPPLEAALIVCGRKDKYPVSKEILDMIMGLDGAPCMIVECSTHEAMSKIHSYTPKLNIDDKARVNTAVEHYEPYIDFDQLLKRTTSSNSSFNDPDGISYDELRRL
;
A
#
# COMPACT_ATOMS: atom_id res chain seq x y z
N MET A 1 3.53 -8.46 -13.74
CA MET A 1 3.72 -9.89 -13.38
C MET A 1 4.54 -9.96 -12.09
N SER A 2 4.17 -10.81 -11.13
CA SER A 2 5.09 -11.18 -10.04
C SER A 2 5.78 -12.49 -10.42
N PRO A 3 7.09 -12.49 -10.72
CA PRO A 3 7.77 -13.65 -11.30
C PRO A 3 7.94 -14.80 -10.30
N VAL A 4 7.94 -14.50 -9.00
CA VAL A 4 8.05 -15.51 -7.93
C VAL A 4 7.01 -15.23 -6.86
N ILE A 5 6.20 -16.24 -6.54
CA ILE A 5 5.24 -16.19 -5.43
C ILE A 5 5.71 -17.20 -4.37
N ILE A 6 5.91 -16.73 -3.15
CA ILE A 6 6.33 -17.56 -2.00
C ILE A 6 5.14 -17.71 -1.04
N PRO A 7 4.24 -18.70 -1.26
CA PRO A 7 3.12 -18.93 -0.36
C PRO A 7 3.56 -19.48 1.01
N ARG A 8 2.64 -19.49 1.97
CA ARG A 8 2.91 -20.08 3.30
C ARG A 8 3.40 -21.53 3.16
N GLY A 9 4.51 -21.84 3.84
CA GLY A 9 5.13 -23.16 3.82
C GLY A 9 6.07 -23.43 2.63
N TYR A 10 6.15 -22.53 1.65
CA TYR A 10 7.01 -22.71 0.46
C TYR A 10 8.49 -22.81 0.83
N THR A 11 8.97 -21.92 1.70
CA THR A 11 10.37 -21.91 2.17
C THR A 11 10.74 -23.21 2.89
N LYS A 12 9.84 -23.76 3.72
CA LYS A 12 10.03 -25.06 4.38
C LYS A 12 10.14 -26.19 3.37
N LYS A 13 9.25 -26.23 2.37
CA LYS A 13 9.30 -27.24 1.31
C LYS A 13 10.60 -27.20 0.50
N TYR A 14 11.13 -26.00 0.24
CA TYR A 14 12.44 -25.84 -0.41
C TYR A 14 13.57 -26.40 0.45
N ILE A 15 13.60 -26.06 1.73
CA ILE A 15 14.61 -26.57 2.68
C ILE A 15 14.51 -28.10 2.82
N ASP A 16 13.29 -28.66 2.82
CA ASP A 16 13.05 -30.10 2.81
C ASP A 16 13.44 -30.80 1.49
N GLY A 17 13.91 -30.07 0.47
CA GLY A 17 14.25 -30.61 -0.84
C GLY A 17 13.06 -30.99 -1.73
N LYS A 18 11.82 -30.63 -1.33
CA LYS A 18 10.59 -30.90 -2.11
C LYS A 18 10.42 -29.95 -3.29
N ILE A 19 11.14 -28.82 -3.28
CA ILE A 19 11.19 -27.83 -4.35
C ILE A 19 12.67 -27.60 -4.64
N THR A 20 13.08 -27.77 -5.88
CA THR A 20 14.48 -27.56 -6.29
C THR A 20 14.67 -26.16 -6.86
N TYR A 21 15.93 -25.71 -6.92
CA TYR A 21 16.25 -24.43 -7.55
C TYR A 21 15.93 -24.44 -9.05
N GLU A 22 16.25 -25.54 -9.73
CA GLU A 22 16.08 -25.73 -11.16
C GLU A 22 14.61 -25.72 -11.55
N SER A 23 13.75 -26.39 -10.77
CA SER A 23 12.30 -26.37 -10.99
C SER A 23 11.74 -24.95 -10.95
N GLN A 24 12.17 -24.15 -9.97
CA GLN A 24 11.71 -22.77 -9.82
C GLN A 24 12.15 -21.91 -10.99
N MET A 25 13.43 -22.00 -11.39
CA MET A 25 13.95 -21.22 -12.52
C MET A 25 13.26 -21.58 -13.83
N ASN A 26 12.97 -22.85 -14.06
CA ASN A 26 12.23 -23.31 -15.24
C ASN A 26 10.81 -22.76 -15.27
N ASP A 27 10.14 -22.69 -14.12
CA ASP A 27 8.79 -22.12 -14.03
C ASP A 27 8.79 -20.60 -14.23
N ILE A 28 9.81 -19.90 -13.70
CA ILE A 28 10.02 -18.47 -13.90
C ILE A 28 10.25 -18.16 -15.39
N ASP A 29 11.20 -18.84 -16.04
CA ASP A 29 11.51 -18.65 -17.46
C ASP A 29 10.29 -18.94 -18.35
N ARG A 30 9.58 -20.04 -18.09
CA ARG A 30 8.36 -20.40 -18.84
C ARG A 30 7.27 -19.34 -18.68
N ALA A 31 7.03 -18.88 -17.46
CA ALA A 31 6.03 -17.87 -17.18
C ALA A 31 6.40 -16.55 -17.86
N PHE A 32 7.66 -16.11 -17.71
CA PHE A 32 8.16 -14.88 -18.32
C PHE A 32 8.03 -14.92 -19.85
N ARG A 33 8.51 -15.98 -20.50
CA ARG A 33 8.42 -16.13 -21.97
C ARG A 33 6.98 -16.09 -22.48
N ARG A 34 6.05 -16.72 -21.75
CA ARG A 34 4.62 -16.71 -22.13
C ARG A 34 4.04 -15.29 -22.10
N VAL A 35 4.42 -14.49 -21.11
CA VAL A 35 3.96 -13.10 -21.00
C VAL A 35 4.66 -12.24 -22.04
N SER A 36 5.98 -12.33 -22.14
CA SER A 36 6.79 -11.50 -23.05
C SER A 36 6.47 -11.75 -24.52
N SER A 37 6.11 -12.98 -24.93
CA SER A 37 5.75 -13.26 -26.32
C SER A 37 4.46 -12.58 -26.78
N ASN A 38 3.65 -12.08 -25.85
CA ASN A 38 2.35 -11.45 -26.12
C ASN A 38 2.29 -10.01 -25.61
N SER A 39 3.44 -9.37 -25.39
CA SER A 39 3.49 -8.04 -24.77
C SER A 39 4.66 -7.22 -25.30
N ASP A 40 4.41 -5.96 -25.63
CA ASP A 40 5.47 -5.01 -26.04
C ASP A 40 6.36 -4.62 -24.86
N VAL A 41 5.79 -4.63 -23.65
CA VAL A 41 6.47 -4.31 -22.39
C VAL A 41 6.06 -5.30 -21.31
N VAL A 42 7.04 -5.82 -20.56
CA VAL A 42 6.80 -6.68 -19.40
C VAL A 42 7.26 -5.98 -18.13
N LEU A 43 6.29 -5.58 -17.30
CA LEU A 43 6.58 -5.08 -15.95
C LEU A 43 6.65 -6.24 -14.96
N CYS A 44 7.84 -6.46 -14.38
CA CYS A 44 8.07 -7.41 -13.31
C CYS A 44 8.05 -6.70 -11.95
N GLU A 45 7.08 -7.04 -11.11
CA GLU A 45 6.96 -6.52 -9.75
C GLU A 45 7.70 -7.44 -8.78
N GLY A 46 8.77 -6.93 -8.17
CA GLY A 46 9.45 -7.56 -7.05
C GLY A 46 8.71 -7.31 -5.73
N THR A 47 8.91 -8.18 -4.75
CA THR A 47 8.34 -8.00 -3.40
C THR A 47 9.36 -7.44 -2.44
N GLY A 48 9.00 -6.38 -1.70
CA GLY A 48 9.86 -5.82 -0.65
C GLY A 48 11.20 -5.31 -1.20
N HIS A 49 12.29 -5.66 -0.52
CA HIS A 49 13.66 -5.31 -0.95
C HIS A 49 14.21 -6.34 -1.94
N VAL A 50 15.33 -6.01 -2.60
CA VAL A 50 15.94 -6.81 -3.68
C VAL A 50 16.34 -8.23 -3.24
N ALA A 51 16.61 -8.44 -1.94
CA ALA A 51 17.04 -9.73 -1.41
C ALA A 51 15.89 -10.66 -0.95
N VAL A 52 14.62 -10.22 -1.01
CA VAL A 52 13.48 -11.11 -0.73
C VAL A 52 13.52 -12.31 -1.68
N GLY A 53 13.38 -13.52 -1.12
CA GLY A 53 13.54 -14.78 -1.87
C GLY A 53 14.91 -15.46 -1.72
N SER A 54 15.85 -14.85 -0.98
CA SER A 54 17.20 -15.43 -0.82
C SER A 54 17.22 -16.81 -0.15
N ILE A 55 16.30 -17.09 0.78
CA ILE A 55 16.18 -18.41 1.44
C ILE A 55 15.85 -19.54 0.45
N VAL A 56 15.20 -19.24 -0.67
CA VAL A 56 14.88 -20.19 -1.76
C VAL A 56 15.78 -20.01 -2.99
N ASN A 57 16.85 -19.23 -2.85
CA ASN A 57 17.85 -18.94 -3.87
C ASN A 57 17.27 -18.35 -5.18
N VAL A 58 16.14 -17.66 -5.10
CA VAL A 58 15.45 -16.96 -6.21
C VAL A 58 15.02 -15.56 -5.77
N ASN A 59 15.98 -14.75 -5.33
CA ASN A 59 15.70 -13.36 -4.95
C ASN A 59 15.45 -12.45 -6.15
N ASN A 60 14.87 -11.26 -5.92
CA ASN A 60 14.46 -10.34 -6.98
C ASN A 60 15.61 -9.99 -7.95
N ALA A 61 16.83 -9.73 -7.46
CA ALA A 61 17.99 -9.46 -8.33
C ALA A 61 18.34 -10.67 -9.20
N LYS A 62 18.41 -11.87 -8.62
CA LYS A 62 18.73 -13.08 -9.38
C LYS A 62 17.68 -13.40 -10.44
N VAL A 63 16.41 -13.18 -10.11
CA VAL A 63 15.30 -13.32 -11.06
C VAL A 63 15.43 -12.30 -12.19
N ALA A 64 15.69 -11.03 -11.87
CA ALA A 64 15.89 -9.98 -12.87
C ALA A 64 17.06 -10.31 -13.81
N SER A 65 18.19 -10.77 -13.26
CA SER A 65 19.35 -11.24 -14.02
C SER A 65 19.00 -12.39 -14.96
N ALA A 66 18.28 -13.39 -14.46
CA ALA A 66 17.91 -14.58 -15.24
C ALA A 66 16.97 -14.27 -16.42
N VAL A 67 16.09 -13.28 -16.28
CA VAL A 67 15.16 -12.87 -17.36
C VAL A 67 15.69 -11.70 -18.19
N GLY A 68 16.90 -11.19 -17.88
CA GLY A 68 17.48 -10.03 -18.56
C GLY A 68 16.72 -8.73 -18.33
N ALA A 69 16.04 -8.58 -17.19
CA ALA A 69 15.29 -7.38 -16.85
C ALA A 69 16.17 -6.35 -16.15
N ASP A 70 15.95 -5.08 -16.50
CA ASP A 70 16.47 -3.95 -15.73
C ASP A 70 15.61 -3.71 -14.48
N MET A 71 16.24 -3.16 -13.44
CA MET A 71 15.56 -2.80 -12.21
C MET A 71 15.38 -1.29 -12.05
N VAL A 72 14.19 -0.90 -11.61
CA VAL A 72 13.94 0.40 -10.99
C VAL A 72 13.92 0.18 -9.49
N LEU A 73 14.78 0.89 -8.76
CA LEU A 73 14.77 0.82 -7.30
C LEU A 73 13.82 1.89 -6.74
N VAL A 74 13.04 1.52 -5.73
CA VAL A 74 12.09 2.41 -5.07
C VAL A 74 12.41 2.44 -3.59
N ALA A 75 12.55 3.63 -3.02
CA ALA A 75 12.70 3.84 -1.57
C ALA A 75 11.73 4.91 -1.08
N ASN A 76 11.38 4.89 0.20
CA ASN A 76 10.56 5.95 0.79
C ASN A 76 11.38 7.20 1.12
N GLY A 77 10.69 8.32 1.33
CA GLY A 77 11.28 9.62 1.57
C GLY A 77 12.24 9.64 2.75
N GLY A 78 13.37 10.29 2.53
CA GLY A 78 14.51 10.36 3.43
C GLY A 78 15.76 10.62 2.59
N LEU A 79 16.75 11.32 3.14
CA LEU A 79 18.01 11.52 2.42
C LEU A 79 19.00 10.41 2.77
N GLY A 80 19.42 10.34 4.04
CA GLY A 80 20.35 9.30 4.51
C GLY A 80 19.70 7.91 4.48
N SER A 81 18.59 7.73 5.20
CA SER A 81 17.94 6.42 5.32
C SER A 81 17.55 5.80 3.97
N ALA A 82 17.06 6.61 3.04
CA ALA A 82 16.71 6.13 1.70
C ALA A 82 17.96 5.74 0.91
N PHE A 83 19.03 6.56 0.96
CA PHE A 83 20.27 6.24 0.26
C PHE A 83 20.93 4.97 0.80
N ASP A 84 20.95 4.79 2.12
CA ASP A 84 21.50 3.59 2.77
C ASP A 84 20.71 2.33 2.37
N GLU A 85 19.37 2.39 2.36
CA GLU A 85 18.51 1.31 1.89
C GLU A 85 18.77 0.99 0.40
N LEU A 86 18.85 2.01 -0.44
CA LEU A 86 19.08 1.83 -1.87
C LEU A 86 20.49 1.26 -2.12
N GLU A 87 21.51 1.65 -1.36
CA GLU A 87 22.88 1.14 -1.50
C GLU A 87 22.94 -0.36 -1.20
N LEU A 88 22.28 -0.82 -0.12
CA LEU A 88 22.18 -2.26 0.18
C LEU A 88 21.53 -3.05 -0.97
N ASN A 89 20.48 -2.50 -1.55
CA ASN A 89 19.80 -3.10 -2.70
C ASN A 89 20.67 -3.09 -3.96
N ARG A 90 21.38 -1.98 -4.20
CA ARG A 90 22.28 -1.80 -5.35
C ARG A 90 23.41 -2.81 -5.35
N VAL A 91 24.05 -3.05 -4.21
CA VAL A 91 25.14 -4.03 -4.08
C VAL A 91 24.68 -5.42 -4.53
N LEU A 92 23.45 -5.81 -4.18
CA LEU A 92 22.90 -7.10 -4.61
C LEU A 92 22.59 -7.13 -6.11
N CYS A 93 22.08 -6.04 -6.69
CA CYS A 93 21.93 -5.90 -8.13
C CYS A 93 23.29 -6.05 -8.84
N GLN A 94 24.33 -5.37 -8.35
CA GLN A 94 25.69 -5.49 -8.91
C GLN A 94 26.22 -6.91 -8.83
N HIS A 95 26.02 -7.59 -7.69
CA HIS A 95 26.46 -8.98 -7.50
C HIS A 95 25.86 -9.94 -8.55
N TYR A 96 24.60 -9.73 -8.92
CA TYR A 96 23.91 -10.52 -9.95
C TYR A 96 23.99 -9.91 -11.36
N ASN A 97 24.82 -8.88 -11.57
CA ASN A 97 24.93 -8.19 -12.86
C ASN A 97 23.57 -7.69 -13.38
N VAL A 98 22.79 -7.05 -12.52
CA VAL A 98 21.51 -6.44 -12.88
C VAL A 98 21.69 -4.95 -13.06
N ARG A 99 21.31 -4.45 -14.23
CA ARG A 99 21.36 -3.02 -14.53
C ARG A 99 20.24 -2.29 -13.82
N ILE A 100 20.57 -1.14 -13.22
CA ILE A 100 19.60 -0.26 -12.59
C ILE A 100 19.23 0.83 -13.59
N ALA A 101 18.00 0.80 -14.09
CA ALA A 101 17.47 1.79 -15.02
C ALA A 101 17.30 3.15 -14.34
N GLY A 102 16.99 3.17 -13.04
CA GLY A 102 16.83 4.42 -12.29
C GLY A 102 16.28 4.20 -10.90
N VAL A 103 16.09 5.30 -10.18
CA VAL A 103 15.55 5.31 -8.82
C VAL A 103 14.31 6.18 -8.73
N VAL A 104 13.31 5.74 -7.97
CA VAL A 104 12.17 6.56 -7.55
C VAL A 104 12.18 6.71 -6.03
N ILE A 105 12.15 7.95 -5.55
CA ILE A 105 11.90 8.21 -4.13
C ILE A 105 10.42 8.51 -3.93
N ASN A 106 9.75 7.66 -3.17
CA ASN A 106 8.32 7.72 -2.92
C ASN A 106 8.01 8.35 -1.55
N LYS A 107 6.77 8.80 -1.34
CA LYS A 107 6.26 9.29 -0.04
C LYS A 107 7.15 10.34 0.61
N VAL A 108 7.65 11.28 -0.19
CA VAL A 108 8.49 12.36 0.33
C VAL A 108 7.61 13.36 1.06
N ARG A 109 7.98 13.68 2.30
CA ARG A 109 7.26 14.73 3.05
C ARG A 109 7.28 16.04 2.27
N HIS A 110 6.13 16.71 2.19
CA HIS A 110 5.98 17.96 1.43
C HIS A 110 7.01 19.02 1.79
N ASP A 111 7.32 19.20 3.08
CA ASP A 111 8.29 20.18 3.57
C ASP A 111 9.74 19.86 3.19
N LYS A 112 10.02 18.61 2.80
CA LYS A 112 11.36 18.13 2.41
C LYS A 112 11.46 17.78 0.92
N TYR A 113 10.41 18.04 0.14
CA TYR A 113 10.31 17.60 -1.24
C TYR A 113 11.47 18.13 -2.11
N GLU A 114 11.64 19.45 -2.16
CA GLU A 114 12.70 20.09 -2.97
C GLU A 114 14.10 19.68 -2.51
N GLN A 115 14.32 19.61 -1.20
CA GLN A 115 15.59 19.15 -0.63
C GLN A 115 15.88 17.72 -1.11
N THR A 116 14.94 16.80 -0.93
CA THR A 116 15.11 15.38 -1.27
C THR A 116 15.38 15.22 -2.75
N LYS A 117 14.58 15.87 -3.61
CA LYS A 117 14.74 15.83 -5.07
C LYS A 117 16.14 16.28 -5.49
N ASN A 118 16.58 17.45 -5.00
CA ASN A 118 17.85 18.03 -5.40
C ASN A 118 19.06 17.22 -4.93
N TYR A 119 19.09 16.83 -3.66
CA TYR A 119 20.24 16.10 -3.12
C TYR A 119 20.29 14.64 -3.56
N MET A 120 19.13 13.97 -3.69
CA MET A 120 19.10 12.60 -4.20
C MET A 120 19.54 12.52 -5.66
N THR A 121 19.09 13.47 -6.50
CA THR A 121 19.56 13.55 -7.90
C THR A 121 21.07 13.65 -7.98
N LYS A 122 21.68 14.56 -7.19
CA LYS A 122 23.14 14.73 -7.13
C LYS A 122 23.84 13.46 -6.64
N ALA A 123 23.36 12.89 -5.53
CA ALA A 123 23.98 11.72 -4.91
C ALA A 123 23.97 10.49 -5.84
N LEU A 124 22.82 10.19 -6.45
CA LEU A 124 22.67 9.06 -7.37
C LEU A 124 23.53 9.24 -8.63
N MET A 125 23.54 10.44 -9.21
CA MET A 125 24.34 10.71 -10.40
C MET A 125 25.84 10.62 -10.11
N GLN A 126 26.32 11.27 -9.04
CA GLN A 126 27.75 11.31 -8.71
C GLN A 126 28.30 9.98 -8.24
N ARG A 127 27.52 9.18 -7.51
CA ARG A 127 27.99 7.91 -6.93
C ARG A 127 27.74 6.72 -7.83
N TRP A 128 26.62 6.70 -8.55
CA TRP A 128 26.17 5.51 -9.28
C TRP A 128 26.05 5.72 -10.79
N GLY A 129 26.04 6.97 -11.28
CA GLY A 129 25.74 7.26 -12.69
C GLY A 129 24.30 6.90 -13.08
N VAL A 130 23.39 6.86 -12.09
CA VAL A 130 21.99 6.45 -12.26
C VAL A 130 21.07 7.66 -12.07
N PRO A 131 20.07 7.89 -12.95
CA PRO A 131 19.16 9.01 -12.79
C PRO A 131 18.13 8.77 -11.70
N LEU A 132 17.72 9.86 -11.06
CA LEU A 132 16.48 9.92 -10.30
C LEU A 132 15.32 10.03 -11.31
N LEU A 133 14.57 8.95 -11.51
CA LEU A 133 13.42 8.91 -12.41
C LEU A 133 12.21 9.60 -11.80
N GLY A 134 12.11 9.64 -10.48
CA GLY A 134 10.98 10.29 -9.84
C GLY A 134 11.21 10.62 -8.37
N CYS A 135 10.60 11.71 -7.95
CA CYS A 135 10.50 12.13 -6.55
C CYS A 135 9.02 12.42 -6.31
N VAL A 136 8.34 11.56 -5.55
CA VAL A 136 6.89 11.61 -5.39
C VAL A 136 6.56 12.10 -3.98
N PRO A 137 5.82 13.20 -3.82
CA PRO A 137 5.41 13.66 -2.51
C PRO A 137 4.40 12.68 -1.88
N ASP A 138 4.37 12.64 -0.56
CA ASP A 138 3.42 11.81 0.18
C ASP A 138 1.98 12.25 -0.05
N ARG A 139 1.07 11.29 -0.20
CA ARG A 139 -0.37 11.54 -0.33
C ARG A 139 -1.11 10.67 0.67
N PRO A 140 -1.41 11.19 1.87
CA PRO A 140 -1.95 10.40 2.97
C PRO A 140 -3.16 9.54 2.62
N TYR A 141 -4.07 10.07 1.79
CA TYR A 141 -5.26 9.35 1.32
C TYR A 141 -4.96 7.96 0.73
N LEU A 142 -3.86 7.82 -0.03
CA LEU A 142 -3.51 6.54 -0.66
C LEU A 142 -3.07 5.47 0.37
N GLY A 143 -2.67 5.93 1.56
CA GLY A 143 -2.32 5.07 2.70
C GLY A 143 -3.46 4.84 3.68
N CYS A 144 -4.66 5.37 3.43
CA CYS A 144 -5.82 5.16 4.31
C CYS A 144 -6.48 3.80 4.02
N PRO A 145 -6.83 2.99 5.04
CA PRO A 145 -7.62 1.78 4.84
C PRO A 145 -9.06 2.09 4.43
N ALA A 146 -9.59 1.31 3.49
CA ALA A 146 -11.01 1.26 3.21
C ALA A 146 -11.75 0.35 4.19
N LEU A 147 -13.08 0.45 4.31
CA LEU A 147 -13.86 -0.55 5.06
C LEU A 147 -13.65 -1.98 4.54
N TYR A 148 -13.46 -2.13 3.23
CA TYR A 148 -13.07 -3.40 2.60
C TYR A 148 -11.76 -3.98 3.14
N ASP A 149 -10.78 -3.12 3.39
CA ASP A 149 -9.51 -3.54 3.98
C ASP A 149 -9.75 -4.08 5.40
N LEU A 150 -10.62 -3.41 6.16
CA LEU A 150 -10.97 -3.82 7.51
C LEU A 150 -11.72 -5.16 7.52
N GLU A 151 -12.55 -5.45 6.52
CA GLU A 151 -13.21 -6.77 6.38
C GLU A 151 -12.16 -7.90 6.35
N LYS A 152 -11.06 -7.68 5.61
CA LYS A 152 -9.94 -8.64 5.54
C LYS A 152 -9.11 -8.71 6.81
N VAL A 153 -8.84 -7.55 7.44
CA VAL A 153 -8.06 -7.47 8.69
C VAL A 153 -8.75 -8.22 9.82
N PHE A 154 -10.07 -8.11 9.90
CA PHE A 154 -10.87 -8.74 10.94
C PHE A 154 -11.44 -10.11 10.54
N ASN A 155 -11.37 -10.47 9.25
CA ASN A 155 -12.01 -11.67 8.70
C ASN A 155 -13.51 -11.69 9.00
N VAL A 156 -14.17 -10.55 8.75
CA VAL A 156 -15.60 -10.30 8.99
C VAL A 156 -16.13 -9.41 7.88
N ASP A 157 -17.34 -9.67 7.38
CA ASP A 157 -18.00 -8.79 6.41
C ASP A 157 -18.73 -7.63 7.09
N LEU A 158 -18.86 -6.50 6.38
CA LEU A 158 -19.79 -5.43 6.77
C LEU A 158 -21.20 -6.00 6.89
N MET A 159 -21.83 -5.82 8.05
CA MET A 159 -23.21 -6.28 8.28
C MET A 159 -24.21 -5.47 7.47
N VAL A 160 -23.94 -4.17 7.34
CA VAL A 160 -24.78 -3.20 6.64
C VAL A 160 -23.91 -2.13 5.98
N GLY A 161 -24.46 -1.44 4.99
CA GLY A 161 -23.76 -0.36 4.30
C GLY A 161 -22.72 -0.82 3.28
N ALA A 162 -22.90 -1.99 2.64
CA ALA A 162 -21.97 -2.53 1.63
C ALA A 162 -21.64 -1.55 0.49
N LYS A 163 -22.56 -0.64 0.14
CA LYS A 163 -22.33 0.44 -0.85
C LYS A 163 -21.19 1.40 -0.46
N HIS A 164 -20.79 1.41 0.81
CA HIS A 164 -19.73 2.26 1.36
C HIS A 164 -18.40 1.50 1.57
N ARG A 165 -18.30 0.26 1.09
CA ARG A 165 -17.14 -0.63 1.26
C ARG A 165 -15.79 -0.01 0.85
N PHE A 166 -15.77 0.90 -0.12
CA PHE A 166 -14.56 1.64 -0.55
C PHE A 166 -14.42 3.04 0.06
N ARG A 167 -15.07 3.30 1.20
CA ARG A 167 -14.85 4.52 1.98
C ARG A 167 -13.60 4.36 2.84
N HIS A 168 -12.72 5.34 2.76
CA HIS A 168 -11.41 5.37 3.42
C HIS A 168 -11.42 6.21 4.68
N TYR A 169 -10.69 5.77 5.70
CA TYR A 169 -10.53 6.50 6.96
C TYR A 169 -9.06 6.69 7.27
N SER A 170 -8.63 7.94 7.51
CA SER A 170 -7.27 8.19 7.98
C SER A 170 -7.14 7.81 9.45
N VAL A 171 -5.90 7.70 9.94
CA VAL A 171 -5.63 7.44 11.37
C VAL A 171 -6.24 8.53 12.25
N ASP A 172 -6.22 9.78 11.79
CA ASP A 172 -6.79 10.93 12.51
C ASP A 172 -8.33 10.90 12.54
N ASP A 173 -8.95 10.17 11.62
CA ASP A 173 -10.41 9.98 11.55
C ASP A 173 -10.89 8.81 12.44
N ILE A 174 -10.01 8.13 13.17
CA ILE A 174 -10.39 6.99 14.03
C ILE A 174 -10.69 7.50 15.43
N ASN A 175 -11.87 7.12 15.95
CA ASN A 175 -12.32 7.55 17.27
C ASN A 175 -12.82 6.37 18.11
N LEU A 176 -12.08 6.04 19.17
CA LEU A 176 -12.52 5.09 20.19
C LEU A 176 -13.50 5.78 21.16
N ILE A 177 -14.74 5.31 21.19
CA ILE A 177 -15.79 5.88 22.02
C ILE A 177 -15.63 5.41 23.46
N THR A 178 -15.17 6.32 24.32
CA THR A 178 -15.04 6.12 25.77
C THR A 178 -16.02 6.98 26.58
N THR A 179 -16.78 7.85 25.91
CA THR A 179 -17.69 8.82 26.54
C THR A 179 -19.13 8.32 26.63
N SER A 180 -20.00 9.07 27.32
CA SER A 180 -21.44 8.83 27.37
C SER A 180 -22.11 9.08 26.01
N LEU A 181 -23.32 8.53 25.81
CA LEU A 181 -24.13 8.76 24.62
C LEU A 181 -24.29 10.24 24.28
N THR A 182 -24.61 11.10 25.26
CA THR A 182 -24.79 12.54 25.04
C THR A 182 -23.55 13.17 24.42
N ARG A 183 -22.38 12.91 25.00
CA ARG A 183 -21.10 13.45 24.49
C ARG A 183 -20.75 12.86 23.13
N PHE A 184 -21.06 11.59 22.91
CA PHE A 184 -20.86 10.96 21.61
C PHE A 184 -21.72 11.63 20.51
N LEU A 185 -23.01 11.90 20.76
CA LEU A 185 -23.88 12.58 19.79
C LEU A 185 -23.48 14.03 19.54
N GLU A 186 -23.07 14.77 20.58
CA GLU A 186 -22.48 16.10 20.42
C GLU A 186 -21.25 16.07 19.52
N ASN A 187 -20.34 15.12 19.75
CA ASN A 187 -19.16 14.91 18.93
C ASN A 187 -19.52 14.54 17.49
N LEU A 188 -20.47 13.62 17.30
CA LEU A 188 -20.89 13.15 15.97
C LEU A 188 -21.47 14.28 15.11
N ARG A 189 -22.10 15.29 15.74
CA ARG A 189 -22.68 16.46 15.08
C ARG A 189 -21.68 17.60 14.83
N SER A 190 -20.66 17.72 15.67
CA SER A 190 -19.66 18.80 15.62
C SER A 190 -18.38 18.44 14.87
N LYS A 191 -18.03 17.15 14.80
CA LYS A 191 -16.85 16.64 14.10
C LYS A 191 -17.07 16.50 12.58
N PRO A 192 -15.98 16.32 11.79
CA PRO A 192 -16.10 16.04 10.37
C PRO A 192 -17.06 14.88 10.08
N SER A 193 -17.74 14.94 8.94
CA SER A 193 -18.70 13.90 8.53
C SER A 193 -18.08 12.52 8.40
N ARG A 194 -16.76 12.42 8.23
CA ARG A 194 -16.00 11.19 8.02
C ARG A 194 -15.23 10.82 9.29
N THR A 195 -15.69 9.80 9.99
CA THR A 195 -15.02 9.26 11.19
C THR A 195 -15.31 7.76 11.32
N LEU A 196 -14.28 6.98 11.63
CA LEU A 196 -14.42 5.57 11.97
C LEU A 196 -14.55 5.45 13.48
N TYR A 197 -15.76 5.15 13.95
CA TYR A 197 -16.04 4.99 15.36
C TYR A 197 -15.81 3.54 15.79
N ILE A 198 -15.23 3.37 16.97
CA ILE A 198 -15.00 2.05 17.58
C ILE A 198 -15.64 2.05 18.96
N CYS A 199 -16.46 1.06 19.27
CA CYS A 199 -17.04 0.89 20.60
C CYS A 199 -17.01 -0.57 21.06
N HIS A 200 -17.24 -0.80 22.35
CA HIS A 200 -17.45 -2.15 22.87
C HIS A 200 -18.89 -2.60 22.64
N ILE A 201 -19.08 -3.90 22.41
CA ILE A 201 -20.37 -4.55 22.15
C ILE A 201 -21.43 -4.33 23.23
N THR A 202 -21.02 -4.02 24.47
CA THR A 202 -21.94 -3.71 25.58
C THR A 202 -22.41 -2.26 25.60
N ARG A 203 -22.02 -1.44 24.61
CA ARG A 203 -22.44 -0.04 24.46
C ARG A 203 -23.64 0.06 23.52
N ASP A 204 -24.72 -0.61 23.92
CA ASP A 204 -25.99 -0.63 23.19
C ASP A 204 -26.49 0.79 22.93
N ASP A 205 -26.33 1.68 23.92
CA ASP A 205 -26.64 3.10 23.84
C ASP A 205 -25.93 3.79 22.67
N ILE A 206 -24.63 3.51 22.48
CA ILE A 206 -23.82 4.08 21.40
C ILE A 206 -24.18 3.50 20.05
N ILE A 207 -24.39 2.19 19.96
CA ILE A 207 -24.77 1.51 18.73
C ILE A 207 -26.09 2.12 18.22
N LEU A 208 -27.10 2.17 19.10
CA LEU A 208 -28.41 2.74 18.77
C LEU A 208 -28.34 4.25 18.48
N GLY A 209 -27.56 5.00 19.26
CA GLY A 209 -27.34 6.42 19.04
C GLY A 209 -26.72 6.73 17.69
N PHE A 210 -25.69 5.98 17.29
CA PHE A 210 -25.03 6.10 15.99
C PHE A 210 -26.02 5.85 14.85
N MET A 211 -26.78 4.75 14.96
CA MET A 211 -27.77 4.36 13.97
C MET A 211 -28.88 5.41 13.83
N ALA A 212 -29.43 5.89 14.95
CA ALA A 212 -30.47 6.92 14.96
C ALA A 212 -29.99 8.23 14.33
N GLU A 213 -28.77 8.68 14.65
CA GLU A 213 -28.21 9.89 14.06
C GLU A 213 -27.92 9.73 12.56
N TYR A 214 -27.43 8.57 12.14
CA TYR A 214 -27.23 8.26 10.71
C TYR A 214 -28.54 8.36 9.93
N GLN A 215 -29.61 7.75 10.45
CA GLN A 215 -30.93 7.82 9.83
C GLN A 215 -31.52 9.23 9.81
N ARG A 216 -31.37 9.98 10.91
CA ARG A 216 -31.81 11.38 10.99
C ARG A 216 -31.17 12.20 9.87
N ARG A 217 -29.87 12.01 9.66
CA ARG A 217 -29.09 12.73 8.64
C ARG A 217 -29.44 12.30 7.22
N MET A 218 -29.72 11.01 6.99
CA MET A 218 -30.27 10.53 5.71
C MET A 218 -31.64 11.14 5.39
N LYS A 219 -32.51 11.30 6.39
CA LYS A 219 -33.86 11.89 6.22
C LYS A 219 -33.86 13.42 6.11
N SER A 220 -32.70 14.08 6.23
CA SER A 220 -32.59 15.54 6.12
C SER A 220 -32.81 16.08 4.70
N ASN A 221 -33.01 15.21 3.69
CA ASN A 221 -33.22 15.58 2.28
C ASN A 221 -32.18 16.58 1.75
N GLY A 222 -30.92 16.46 2.19
CA GLY A 222 -29.82 17.31 1.76
C GLY A 222 -29.69 18.64 2.52
N ALA A 223 -30.53 18.90 3.52
CA ALA A 223 -30.37 20.03 4.43
C ALA A 223 -29.07 19.92 5.26
N GLU A 224 -28.58 18.70 5.46
CA GLU A 224 -27.29 18.42 6.08
C GLU A 224 -26.41 17.57 5.14
N PRO A 225 -25.07 17.76 5.19
CA PRO A 225 -24.16 16.92 4.41
C PRO A 225 -24.32 15.45 4.82
N PRO A 226 -24.13 14.46 3.93
CA PRO A 226 -24.21 13.05 4.30
C PRO A 226 -23.27 12.71 5.47
N LEU A 227 -23.70 11.78 6.34
CA LEU A 227 -22.82 11.25 7.38
C LEU A 227 -21.95 10.16 6.75
N GLU A 228 -20.65 10.43 6.65
CA GLU A 228 -19.67 9.49 6.10
C GLU A 228 -18.99 8.65 7.19
N ALA A 229 -19.63 8.52 8.35
CA ALA A 229 -19.12 7.74 9.45
C ALA A 229 -19.38 6.23 9.27
N ALA A 230 -18.60 5.42 9.97
CA ALA A 230 -18.79 3.98 10.10
C ALA A 230 -18.58 3.57 11.56
N LEU A 231 -19.14 2.42 11.94
CA LEU A 231 -19.04 1.88 13.29
C LEU A 231 -18.42 0.48 13.28
N ILE A 232 -17.40 0.28 14.11
CA ILE A 232 -16.85 -1.02 14.45
C ILE A 232 -17.24 -1.35 15.89
N VAL A 233 -17.97 -2.43 16.07
CA VAL A 233 -18.40 -2.93 17.37
C VAL A 233 -17.49 -4.08 17.76
N CYS A 234 -16.71 -3.90 18.82
CA CYS A 234 -15.72 -4.86 19.30
C CYS A 234 -16.29 -5.71 20.44
N GLY A 235 -16.21 -7.03 20.32
CA GLY A 235 -16.59 -7.98 21.36
C GLY A 235 -15.67 -9.19 21.35
N ARG A 236 -15.44 -9.80 22.52
CA ARG A 236 -14.72 -11.08 22.58
C ARG A 236 -15.69 -12.20 22.22
N LYS A 237 -15.29 -13.03 21.26
CA LYS A 237 -15.98 -14.28 20.90
C LYS A 237 -16.33 -15.05 22.18
N ASP A 238 -17.55 -15.54 22.25
CA ASP A 238 -18.08 -16.38 23.34
C ASP A 238 -18.16 -15.72 24.73
N LYS A 239 -17.82 -14.44 24.88
CA LYS A 239 -17.96 -13.72 26.16
C LYS A 239 -19.13 -12.74 26.17
N TYR A 240 -19.30 -12.01 25.10
CA TYR A 240 -20.30 -10.94 24.99
C TYR A 240 -20.96 -11.04 23.62
N PRO A 241 -22.00 -11.88 23.46
CA PRO A 241 -22.77 -11.91 22.21
C PRO A 241 -23.53 -10.59 22.05
N VAL A 242 -23.72 -10.16 20.81
CA VAL A 242 -24.65 -9.05 20.52
C VAL A 242 -26.05 -9.55 20.82
N SER A 243 -26.89 -8.74 21.46
CA SER A 243 -28.29 -9.09 21.64
C SER A 243 -28.97 -9.22 20.27
N LYS A 244 -29.91 -10.16 20.17
CA LYS A 244 -30.60 -10.43 18.90
C LYS A 244 -31.41 -9.22 18.45
N GLU A 245 -31.97 -8.50 19.43
CA GLU A 245 -32.72 -7.28 19.23
C GLU A 245 -31.86 -6.17 18.62
N ILE A 246 -30.59 -6.04 19.04
CA ILE A 246 -29.65 -5.08 18.44
C ILE A 246 -29.26 -5.50 17.04
N LEU A 247 -29.00 -6.79 16.81
CA LEU A 247 -28.71 -7.27 15.46
C LEU A 247 -29.86 -7.00 14.49
N ASP A 248 -31.09 -7.32 14.90
CA ASP A 248 -32.29 -7.10 14.09
C ASP A 248 -32.48 -5.60 13.79
N MET A 249 -32.20 -4.74 14.77
CA MET A 249 -32.15 -3.29 14.54
C MET A 249 -31.06 -2.91 13.54
N ILE A 250 -29.80 -3.33 13.74
CA ILE A 250 -28.71 -2.99 12.81
C ILE A 250 -29.05 -3.42 11.38
N MET A 251 -29.56 -4.64 11.19
CA MET A 251 -29.92 -5.19 9.88
C MET A 251 -31.14 -4.50 9.26
N GLY A 252 -32.06 -4.00 10.08
CA GLY A 252 -33.27 -3.30 9.62
C GLY A 252 -33.04 -1.86 9.17
N LEU A 253 -31.88 -1.26 9.47
CA LEU A 253 -31.58 0.11 9.09
C LEU A 253 -30.64 0.12 7.88
N ASP A 254 -31.15 0.57 6.74
CA ASP A 254 -30.33 0.72 5.54
C ASP A 254 -29.34 1.89 5.69
N GLY A 255 -28.13 1.70 5.16
CA GLY A 255 -27.19 2.77 4.83
C GLY A 255 -26.06 3.01 5.82
N ALA A 256 -26.17 2.68 7.10
CA ALA A 256 -25.11 2.93 8.09
C ALA A 256 -24.03 1.83 8.02
N PRO A 257 -22.77 2.11 7.66
CA PRO A 257 -21.74 1.07 7.62
C PRO A 257 -21.40 0.60 9.04
N CYS A 258 -21.60 -0.69 9.30
CA CYS A 258 -21.34 -1.30 10.59
C CYS A 258 -20.70 -2.68 10.45
N MET A 259 -19.72 -2.96 11.31
CA MET A 259 -19.01 -4.24 11.39
C MET A 259 -18.90 -4.67 12.84
N ILE A 260 -19.08 -5.96 13.13
CA ILE A 260 -18.92 -6.52 14.48
C ILE A 260 -17.73 -7.46 14.48
N VAL A 261 -16.70 -7.11 15.23
CA VAL A 261 -15.41 -7.81 15.19
C VAL A 261 -15.18 -8.60 16.47
N GLU A 262 -14.63 -9.81 16.33
CA GLU A 262 -14.36 -10.74 17.43
C GLU A 262 -13.02 -10.45 18.13
N CYS A 263 -12.77 -9.18 18.49
CA CYS A 263 -11.59 -8.79 19.27
C CYS A 263 -11.91 -7.63 20.21
N SER A 264 -11.01 -7.36 21.17
CA SER A 264 -11.12 -6.18 22.03
C SER A 264 -10.92 -4.88 21.23
N THR A 265 -11.40 -3.76 21.78
CA THR A 265 -11.20 -2.42 21.19
C THR A 265 -9.71 -2.08 21.04
N HIS A 266 -8.88 -2.50 21.99
CA HIS A 266 -7.42 -2.32 21.92
C HIS A 266 -6.80 -3.11 20.76
N GLU A 267 -7.14 -4.39 20.61
CA GLU A 267 -6.66 -5.21 19.50
C GLU A 267 -7.16 -4.66 18.15
N ALA A 268 -8.40 -4.18 18.08
CA ALA A 268 -8.94 -3.55 16.87
C ALA A 268 -8.13 -2.32 16.48
N MET A 269 -7.89 -1.41 17.42
CA MET A 269 -7.05 -0.22 17.21
C MET A 269 -5.65 -0.61 16.74
N SER A 270 -5.00 -1.56 17.41
CA SER A 270 -3.65 -2.01 17.07
C SER A 270 -3.57 -2.62 15.66
N LYS A 271 -4.56 -3.46 15.29
CA LYS A 271 -4.65 -4.04 13.94
C LYS A 271 -4.86 -2.98 12.87
N ILE A 272 -5.72 -1.98 13.11
CA ILE A 272 -5.97 -0.90 12.15
C ILE A 272 -4.70 -0.04 11.96
N HIS A 273 -4.01 0.33 13.05
CA HIS A 273 -2.80 1.16 12.99
C HIS A 273 -1.61 0.47 12.32
N SER A 274 -1.48 -0.85 12.47
CA SER A 274 -0.38 -1.63 11.88
C SER A 274 -0.68 -2.11 10.45
N TYR A 275 -1.90 -1.93 9.96
CA TYR A 275 -2.28 -2.36 8.64
C TYR A 275 -1.72 -1.43 7.57
N THR A 276 -1.11 -2.00 6.54
CA THR A 276 -0.69 -1.28 5.33
C THR A 276 -1.68 -1.58 4.22
N PRO A 277 -2.52 -0.62 3.82
CA PRO A 277 -3.48 -0.82 2.75
C PRO A 277 -2.81 -1.15 1.42
N LYS A 278 -3.45 -2.05 0.68
CA LYS A 278 -3.06 -2.39 -0.69
C LYS A 278 -4.09 -1.83 -1.65
N LEU A 279 -3.63 -1.42 -2.83
CA LEU A 279 -4.55 -1.02 -3.89
C LEU A 279 -5.43 -2.21 -4.27
N ASN A 280 -6.72 -1.94 -4.42
CA ASN A 280 -7.69 -2.89 -4.93
C ASN A 280 -8.20 -2.38 -6.28
N ILE A 281 -8.24 -3.26 -7.28
CA ILE A 281 -8.75 -2.94 -8.63
C ILE A 281 -10.23 -2.51 -8.63
N ASP A 282 -11.01 -3.01 -7.67
CA ASP A 282 -12.43 -2.65 -7.54
C ASP A 282 -12.61 -1.23 -6.99
N ASP A 283 -11.59 -0.69 -6.31
CA ASP A 283 -11.56 0.67 -5.78
C ASP A 283 -11.05 1.66 -6.82
N LYS A 284 -11.86 1.84 -7.87
CA LYS A 284 -11.52 2.67 -9.03
C LYS A 284 -11.15 4.10 -8.64
N ALA A 285 -11.79 4.65 -7.60
CA ALA A 285 -11.54 6.01 -7.14
C ALA A 285 -10.11 6.16 -6.59
N ARG A 286 -9.67 5.24 -5.70
CA ARG A 286 -8.30 5.25 -5.18
C ARG A 286 -7.28 4.92 -6.26
N VAL A 287 -7.58 4.00 -7.17
CA VAL A 287 -6.70 3.67 -8.31
C VAL A 287 -6.48 4.89 -9.20
N ASN A 288 -7.54 5.57 -9.63
CA ASN A 288 -7.43 6.77 -10.46
C ASN A 288 -6.67 7.88 -9.73
N THR A 289 -6.97 8.10 -8.45
CA THR A 289 -6.24 9.08 -7.63
C THR A 289 -4.75 8.75 -7.52
N ALA A 290 -4.40 7.46 -7.47
CA ALA A 290 -3.00 7.05 -7.47
C ALA A 290 -2.34 7.34 -8.82
N VAL A 291 -2.99 7.02 -9.94
CA VAL A 291 -2.44 7.32 -11.28
C VAL A 291 -2.19 8.82 -11.43
N GLU A 292 -3.22 9.64 -11.20
CA GLU A 292 -3.13 11.11 -11.27
C GLU A 292 -2.07 11.70 -10.34
N HIS A 293 -1.86 11.05 -9.18
CA HIS A 293 -0.85 11.49 -8.23
C HIS A 293 0.56 11.19 -8.68
N TYR A 294 0.83 9.97 -9.17
CA TYR A 294 2.21 9.54 -9.47
C TYR A 294 2.69 10.00 -10.84
N GLU A 295 1.80 10.11 -11.83
CA GLU A 295 2.15 10.39 -13.22
C GLU A 295 2.99 11.67 -13.41
N PRO A 296 2.69 12.82 -12.78
CA PRO A 296 3.46 14.05 -12.98
C PRO A 296 4.87 14.02 -12.35
N TYR A 297 5.16 13.05 -11.49
CA TYR A 297 6.39 12.99 -10.71
C TYR A 297 7.39 11.94 -11.20
N ILE A 298 7.06 11.19 -12.26
CA ILE A 298 7.89 10.12 -12.80
C ILE A 298 8.20 10.42 -14.28
N ASP A 299 9.48 10.43 -14.61
CA ASP A 299 9.97 10.54 -15.99
C ASP A 299 9.92 9.18 -16.69
N PHE A 300 8.75 8.86 -17.25
CA PHE A 300 8.54 7.62 -18.00
C PHE A 300 9.32 7.59 -19.31
N ASP A 301 9.58 8.73 -19.94
CA ASP A 301 10.37 8.80 -21.17
C ASP A 301 11.82 8.39 -20.91
N GLN A 302 12.42 8.88 -19.83
CA GLN A 302 13.76 8.48 -19.42
C GLN A 302 13.80 7.01 -19.00
N LEU A 303 12.77 6.52 -18.29
CA LEU A 303 12.66 5.10 -17.95
C LEU A 303 12.66 4.24 -19.22
N LEU A 304 11.77 4.52 -20.17
CA LEU A 304 11.64 3.77 -21.42
C LEU A 304 12.92 3.80 -22.25
N LYS A 305 13.56 4.98 -22.41
CA LYS A 305 14.84 5.12 -23.11
C LYS A 305 15.92 4.25 -22.49
N ARG A 306 15.99 4.23 -21.15
CA ARG A 306 17.01 3.43 -20.46
C ARG A 306 16.73 1.95 -20.62
N THR A 307 15.49 1.48 -20.51
CA THR A 307 15.16 0.05 -20.60
C THR A 307 15.14 -0.52 -22.03
N THR A 308 15.02 0.32 -23.07
CA THR A 308 15.10 -0.13 -24.48
C THR A 308 16.51 -0.10 -25.04
N SER A 309 17.39 0.76 -24.52
CA SER A 309 18.77 0.85 -24.98
C SER A 309 19.55 -0.40 -24.54
N SER A 310 19.94 -1.23 -25.50
CA SER A 310 20.77 -2.43 -25.35
C SER A 310 22.24 -2.12 -24.98
N ASN A 311 22.47 -1.08 -24.18
CA ASN A 311 23.80 -0.73 -23.68
C ASN A 311 24.10 -1.61 -22.46
N SER A 312 24.89 -2.65 -22.74
CA SER A 312 25.47 -3.61 -21.80
C SER A 312 26.65 -3.08 -20.99
N SER A 313 27.03 -1.81 -21.16
CA SER A 313 28.12 -1.21 -20.38
C SER A 313 27.61 -0.83 -18.99
N PHE A 314 28.14 -1.55 -18.02
CA PHE A 314 28.01 -1.35 -16.58
C PHE A 314 28.13 0.11 -16.13
N ASN A 315 27.66 0.35 -14.91
CA ASN A 315 27.86 1.54 -14.08
C ASN A 315 29.35 1.92 -13.89
N ASP A 316 30.07 2.25 -14.96
CA ASP A 316 31.33 2.98 -14.91
C ASP A 316 31.03 4.49 -14.98
N PRO A 317 31.53 5.31 -14.04
CA PRO A 317 31.35 6.76 -14.07
C PRO A 317 31.97 7.48 -15.28
N ASP A 318 32.69 6.79 -16.16
CA ASP A 318 33.53 7.40 -17.20
C ASP A 318 32.93 7.34 -18.62
N GLY A 319 31.66 7.73 -18.76
CA GLY A 319 31.00 7.83 -20.08
C GLY A 319 30.81 9.24 -20.63
N ILE A 320 30.96 10.27 -19.80
CA ILE A 320 30.82 11.67 -20.22
C ILE A 320 32.06 12.41 -19.75
N SER A 321 32.85 12.91 -20.70
CA SER A 321 34.04 13.69 -20.40
C SER A 321 33.63 14.94 -19.61
N TYR A 322 34.44 15.34 -18.63
CA TYR A 322 34.28 16.61 -17.89
C TYR A 322 34.15 17.84 -18.82
N ASP A 323 34.66 17.74 -20.06
CA ASP A 323 34.53 18.77 -21.10
C ASP A 323 33.13 18.84 -21.74
N GLU A 324 32.36 17.75 -21.74
CA GLU A 324 30.97 17.73 -22.24
C GLU A 324 30.01 18.34 -21.22
N LEU A 325 30.28 18.16 -19.92
CA LEU A 325 29.51 18.77 -18.82
C LEU A 325 29.68 20.30 -18.72
N ARG A 326 30.74 20.88 -19.29
CA ARG A 326 30.94 22.34 -19.34
C ARG A 326 30.18 23.04 -20.47
N ARG A 327 29.62 22.29 -21.41
CA ARG A 327 28.93 22.83 -22.60
C ARG A 327 27.40 22.78 -22.50
N LEU A 328 26.86 22.20 -21.43
CA LEU A 328 25.44 22.24 -21.03
C LEU A 328 25.25 23.26 -19.91
#